data_AF-A0A7S4PR45-F1
#
_entry.id   AF-A0A7S4PR45-F1
#
_cell.length_a   1.000
_cell.length_b   1.000
_cell.length_c   1.000
_cell.angle_alpha   90.00
_cell.angle_beta   90.00
_cell.angle_gamma   90.00
#
_symmetry.space_group_name_H-M   'P 1'
#
loop_
_entity.id
_entity.type
_entity.pdbx_description
1 polymer ?
#
loop_
_entity_poly.entity_id
_entity_poly.type
_entity_poly.pdbx_seq_one_letter_code
_entity_poly.pdbx_strand_id
1 'polypeptide(L)'
;PAAIVDWAPFGSSPLGSPPSLTTLTRDVYSPEAVQRLHPALVLRGAQTLAHGLASLHASGICHGDVYAHNILVSPDRRWMRLGDFGASFFYRGKEAVGLRGEDLEKVEVCAFGRLVLELLDHLPREQQEGAGRDRWGAALDGLRELAGKCV
;
A
#
# COMPACT_ATOMS: atom_id res chain seq x y z
N PRO A 1 19.84 -7.07 -8.20
CA PRO A 1 18.53 -6.48 -8.56
C PRO A 1 17.54 -7.46 -9.24
N ALA A 2 17.56 -8.76 -8.90
CA ALA A 2 16.65 -9.77 -9.47
C ALA A 2 16.13 -10.77 -8.42
N ALA A 3 16.07 -10.38 -7.15
CA ALA A 3 15.82 -11.32 -6.03
C ALA A 3 14.58 -11.00 -5.17
N ILE A 4 13.72 -10.07 -5.61
CA ILE A 4 12.57 -9.62 -4.79
C ILE A 4 11.20 -9.93 -5.43
N VAL A 5 11.17 -10.37 -6.69
CA VAL A 5 9.91 -10.60 -7.44
C VAL A 5 9.42 -12.06 -7.35
N ASP A 6 10.23 -12.99 -6.81
CA ASP A 6 10.02 -14.43 -6.97
C ASP A 6 9.14 -15.12 -5.89
N TRP A 7 8.38 -14.35 -5.10
CA TRP A 7 7.62 -14.90 -3.95
C TRP A 7 6.13 -14.52 -3.90
N ALA A 8 5.58 -14.00 -5.00
CA ALA A 8 4.15 -13.81 -5.13
C ALA A 8 3.50 -15.11 -5.63
N PRO A 9 2.57 -15.72 -4.89
CA PRO A 9 1.74 -16.82 -5.37
C PRO A 9 1.26 -16.64 -6.82
N PHE A 10 1.25 -17.74 -7.57
CA PHE A 10 0.78 -17.76 -8.94
C PHE A 10 -0.61 -17.10 -9.06
N GLY A 11 -0.76 -16.21 -10.04
CA GLY A 11 -1.99 -15.47 -10.28
C GLY A 11 -2.18 -14.23 -9.39
N SER A 12 -1.17 -13.82 -8.62
CA SER A 12 -1.21 -12.52 -7.95
C SER A 12 -1.30 -11.38 -8.97
N SER A 13 -2.07 -10.36 -8.65
CA SER A 13 -2.27 -9.20 -9.53
C SER A 13 -2.06 -7.89 -8.76
N PRO A 14 -1.68 -6.81 -9.46
CA PRO A 14 -1.79 -5.46 -8.93
C PRO A 14 -3.18 -5.16 -8.36
N LEU A 15 -3.24 -4.35 -7.32
CA LEU A 15 -4.49 -3.92 -6.67
C LEU A 15 -5.19 -2.83 -7.47
N GLY A 16 -4.41 -1.98 -8.14
CA GLY A 16 -4.87 -0.98 -9.09
C GLY A 16 -4.11 -1.05 -10.41
N SER A 17 -4.57 -0.28 -11.38
CA SER A 17 -3.84 0.01 -12.61
C SER A 17 -3.25 1.41 -12.51
N PRO A 18 -2.06 1.65 -13.12
CA PRO A 18 -1.47 2.97 -13.12
C PRO A 18 -2.41 3.98 -13.80
N PRO A 19 -2.31 5.26 -13.43
CA PRO A 19 -3.06 6.31 -14.08
C PRO A 19 -2.76 6.36 -15.58
N SER A 20 -3.76 6.72 -16.38
CA SER A 20 -3.59 7.11 -17.77
C SER A 20 -3.63 8.63 -17.91
N LEU A 21 -3.31 9.13 -19.10
CA LEU A 21 -3.52 10.54 -19.47
C LEU A 21 -4.99 10.98 -19.29
N THR A 22 -5.94 10.05 -19.23
CA THR A 22 -7.36 10.32 -19.03
C THR A 22 -7.82 10.24 -17.58
N THR A 23 -7.13 9.50 -16.70
CA THR A 23 -7.55 9.33 -15.29
C THR A 23 -6.87 10.29 -14.31
N LEU A 24 -5.98 11.17 -14.80
CA LEU A 24 -5.14 12.07 -13.99
C LEU A 24 -4.27 11.28 -12.99
N THR A 25 -3.53 11.95 -12.10
CA THR A 25 -2.43 11.39 -11.28
C THR A 25 -2.81 10.31 -10.25
N ARG A 26 -3.97 9.66 -10.35
CA ARG A 26 -4.42 8.63 -9.40
C ARG A 26 -4.62 7.28 -10.07
N ASP A 27 -4.24 6.24 -9.35
CA ASP A 27 -4.46 4.85 -9.74
C ASP A 27 -5.96 4.55 -9.94
N VAL A 28 -6.22 3.60 -10.83
CA VAL A 28 -7.57 3.14 -11.14
C VAL A 28 -7.79 1.78 -10.52
N TYR A 29 -8.80 1.68 -9.64
CA TYR A 29 -9.22 0.40 -9.07
C TYR A 29 -10.33 -0.19 -9.94
N SER A 30 -10.21 -1.46 -10.35
CA SER A 30 -11.28 -2.11 -11.10
C SER A 30 -12.51 -2.31 -10.21
N PRO A 31 -13.74 -2.23 -10.75
CA PRO A 31 -14.95 -2.49 -9.97
C PRO A 31 -14.92 -3.85 -9.26
N GLU A 32 -14.37 -4.88 -9.92
CA GLU A 32 -14.23 -6.22 -9.32
C GLU A 32 -13.21 -6.24 -8.18
N ALA A 33 -12.13 -5.45 -8.27
CA ALA A 33 -11.13 -5.33 -7.21
C ALA A 33 -11.70 -4.62 -5.98
N VAL A 34 -12.48 -3.56 -6.19
CA VAL A 34 -13.18 -2.80 -5.14
C VAL A 34 -14.28 -3.64 -4.48
N GLN A 35 -15.12 -4.31 -5.27
CA GLN A 35 -16.22 -5.13 -4.73
C GLN A 35 -15.72 -6.31 -3.88
N ARG A 36 -14.50 -6.78 -4.13
CA ARG A 36 -13.87 -7.89 -3.40
C ARG A 36 -12.94 -7.45 -2.26
N LEU A 37 -12.83 -6.14 -1.99
CA LEU A 37 -12.08 -5.63 -0.85
C LEU A 37 -12.85 -5.94 0.44
N HIS A 38 -12.16 -6.58 1.38
CA HIS A 38 -12.71 -7.00 2.67
C HIS A 38 -11.93 -6.35 3.81
N PRO A 39 -12.58 -5.88 4.90
CA PRO A 39 -11.90 -5.20 6.02
C PRO A 39 -10.68 -5.95 6.56
N ALA A 40 -10.82 -7.27 6.76
CA ALA A 40 -9.74 -8.11 7.25
C ALA A 40 -8.50 -8.13 6.32
N LEU A 41 -8.69 -8.00 5.01
CA LEU A 41 -7.58 -7.91 4.05
C LEU A 41 -6.90 -6.54 4.16
N VAL A 42 -7.67 -5.46 4.25
CA VAL A 42 -7.14 -4.09 4.41
C VAL A 42 -6.31 -3.97 5.68
N LEU A 43 -6.83 -4.45 6.81
CA LEU A 43 -6.13 -4.42 8.11
C LEU A 43 -4.80 -5.21 8.07
N ARG A 44 -4.83 -6.45 7.60
CA ARG A 44 -3.61 -7.28 7.47
C ARG A 44 -2.65 -6.73 6.41
N GLY A 45 -3.19 -6.20 5.33
CA GLY A 45 -2.45 -5.59 4.23
C GLY A 45 -1.69 -4.37 4.72
N ALA A 46 -2.36 -3.42 5.37
CA ALA A 46 -1.72 -2.24 5.95
C ALA A 46 -0.58 -2.62 6.91
N GLN A 47 -0.79 -3.63 7.76
CA GLN A 47 0.27 -4.14 8.64
C GLN A 47 1.45 -4.73 7.86
N THR A 48 1.17 -5.54 6.83
CA THR A 48 2.21 -6.21 6.02
C THR A 48 3.03 -5.20 5.22
N LEU A 49 2.36 -4.22 4.62
CA LEU A 49 2.99 -3.15 3.86
C LEU A 49 3.85 -2.26 4.76
N ALA A 50 3.34 -1.87 5.93
CA ALA A 50 4.12 -1.10 6.92
C ALA A 50 5.39 -1.84 7.35
N HIS A 51 5.31 -3.15 7.63
CA HIS A 51 6.49 -3.96 7.96
C HIS A 51 7.47 -4.05 6.77
N GLY A 52 6.96 -4.18 5.55
CA GLY A 52 7.76 -4.19 4.33
C GLY A 52 8.55 -2.89 4.17
N LEU A 53 7.88 -1.75 4.23
CA LEU A 53 8.51 -0.42 4.13
C LEU A 53 9.52 -0.19 5.26
N ALA A 54 9.17 -0.52 6.50
CA ALA A 54 10.10 -0.39 7.63
C ALA A 54 11.36 -1.26 7.45
N SER A 55 11.23 -2.44 6.83
CA SER A 55 12.37 -3.31 6.53
C SER A 55 13.29 -2.73 5.44
N LEU A 56 12.71 -2.05 4.44
CA LEU A 56 13.47 -1.31 3.44
C LEU A 56 14.19 -0.12 4.07
N HIS A 57 13.50 0.66 4.91
CA HIS A 57 14.08 1.81 5.61
C HIS A 57 15.24 1.41 6.53
N ALA A 58 15.09 0.32 7.28
CA ALA A 58 16.17 -0.23 8.12
C ALA A 58 17.42 -0.60 7.28
N SER A 59 17.21 -0.96 6.01
CA SER A 59 18.26 -1.27 5.05
C SER A 59 18.80 -0.02 4.32
N GLY A 60 18.21 1.15 4.52
CA GLY A 60 18.58 2.40 3.84
C GLY A 60 18.07 2.47 2.38
N ILE A 61 16.96 1.80 2.10
CA ILE A 61 16.31 1.69 0.79
C ILE A 61 14.93 2.35 0.87
N CYS A 62 14.62 3.20 -0.09
CA CYS A 62 13.24 3.62 -0.36
C CYS A 62 12.66 2.76 -1.47
N HIS A 63 11.39 2.39 -1.36
CA HIS A 63 10.65 1.79 -2.47
C HIS A 63 10.48 2.79 -3.61
N GLY A 64 10.15 4.04 -3.27
CA GLY A 64 10.07 5.18 -4.20
C GLY A 64 8.77 5.30 -5.00
N ASP A 65 7.86 4.32 -4.89
CA ASP A 65 6.64 4.26 -5.72
C ASP A 65 5.51 3.48 -5.03
N VAL A 66 5.09 3.97 -3.85
CA VAL A 66 4.08 3.28 -3.01
C VAL A 66 2.66 3.66 -3.47
N TYR A 67 2.12 2.90 -4.43
CA TYR A 67 0.78 3.07 -5.00
C TYR A 67 0.09 1.72 -5.20
N ALA A 68 -1.22 1.73 -5.47
CA ALA A 68 -2.04 0.53 -5.59
C ALA A 68 -1.59 -0.40 -6.72
N HIS A 69 -1.07 0.14 -7.82
CA HIS A 69 -0.52 -0.66 -8.92
C HIS A 69 0.76 -1.42 -8.53
N ASN A 70 1.45 -0.98 -7.48
CA ASN A 70 2.61 -1.67 -6.90
C ASN A 70 2.24 -2.51 -5.68
N ILE A 71 0.96 -2.66 -5.35
CA ILE A 71 0.51 -3.61 -4.33
C ILE A 71 -0.01 -4.88 -5.01
N LEU A 72 0.67 -5.99 -4.76
CA LEU A 72 0.23 -7.30 -5.23
C LEU A 72 -0.76 -7.93 -4.26
N VAL A 73 -1.83 -8.50 -4.79
CA VAL A 73 -2.85 -9.23 -4.03
C VAL A 73 -2.99 -10.64 -4.57
N SER A 74 -3.13 -11.62 -3.68
CA SER A 74 -3.35 -13.01 -4.09
C SER A 74 -4.71 -13.23 -4.76
N PRO A 75 -4.83 -14.30 -5.58
CA PRO A 75 -6.11 -14.73 -6.15
C PRO A 75 -7.21 -14.95 -5.10
N ASP A 76 -6.83 -15.50 -3.94
CA ASP A 76 -7.71 -15.78 -2.80
C ASP A 76 -7.97 -14.56 -1.91
N ARG A 77 -7.39 -13.40 -2.24
CA ARG A 77 -7.56 -12.12 -1.54
C ARG A 77 -7.24 -12.22 -0.04
N ARG A 78 -6.25 -13.04 0.34
CA ARG A 78 -5.86 -13.24 1.75
C ARG A 78 -4.64 -12.45 2.20
N TRP A 79 -3.78 -12.01 1.28
CA TRP A 79 -2.63 -11.17 1.58
C TRP A 79 -2.41 -10.06 0.54
N MET A 80 -1.68 -9.03 0.96
CA MET A 80 -1.19 -7.91 0.15
C MET A 80 0.32 -7.76 0.40
N ARG A 81 1.11 -7.48 -0.62
CA ARG A 81 2.56 -7.23 -0.51
C ARG A 81 2.99 -6.12 -1.47
N LEU A 82 4.10 -5.46 -1.13
CA LEU A 82 4.81 -4.58 -2.07
C LEU A 82 5.31 -5.39 -3.27
N GLY A 83 5.16 -4.83 -4.45
CA GLY A 83 5.70 -5.31 -5.71
C GLY A 83 6.34 -4.15 -6.47
N ASP A 84 6.97 -4.48 -7.59
CA ASP A 84 7.70 -3.55 -8.46
C ASP A 84 8.71 -2.62 -7.74
N PHE A 85 9.95 -3.07 -7.69
CA PHE A 85 11.06 -2.34 -7.10
C PHE A 85 11.88 -1.58 -8.15
N GLY A 86 11.33 -1.36 -9.35
CA GLY A 86 12.00 -0.66 -10.44
C GLY A 86 12.35 0.79 -10.10
N ALA A 87 11.57 1.42 -9.22
CA ALA A 87 11.79 2.78 -8.72
C ALA A 87 12.58 2.83 -7.40
N SER A 88 12.98 1.68 -6.84
CA SER A 88 13.64 1.63 -5.54
C SER A 88 15.08 2.11 -5.62
N PHE A 89 15.54 2.82 -4.59
CA PHE A 89 16.89 3.38 -4.54
C PHE A 89 17.47 3.42 -3.13
N PHE A 90 18.80 3.39 -3.05
CA PHE A 90 19.52 3.59 -1.81
C PHE A 90 19.61 5.09 -1.48
N TYR A 91 19.31 5.45 -0.24
CA TYR A 91 19.57 6.79 0.30
C TYR A 91 20.62 6.78 1.41
N ARG A 92 21.15 5.60 1.73
CA ARG A 92 22.27 5.40 2.65
C ARG A 92 23.33 4.53 1.99
N GLY A 93 24.61 4.81 2.29
CA GLY A 93 25.74 4.06 1.74
C GLY A 93 26.37 4.70 0.52
N LYS A 94 27.26 3.97 -0.17
CA LYS A 94 28.07 4.50 -1.27
C LYS A 94 27.27 4.90 -2.51
N GLU A 95 26.08 4.32 -2.68
CA GLU A 95 25.19 4.55 -3.82
C GLU A 95 24.05 5.53 -3.47
N ALA A 96 24.17 6.25 -2.34
CA ALA A 96 23.11 7.13 -1.84
C ALA A 96 22.87 8.34 -2.76
N VAL A 97 21.60 8.66 -2.98
CA VAL A 97 21.14 9.78 -3.84
C VAL A 97 21.38 11.20 -3.28
N GLY A 98 22.30 11.40 -2.32
CA GLY A 98 22.68 12.72 -1.80
C GLY A 98 21.60 13.48 -1.00
N LEU A 99 20.39 12.93 -0.90
CA LEU A 99 19.28 13.46 -0.11
C LEU A 99 19.33 12.95 1.34
N ARG A 100 18.68 13.67 2.26
CA ARG A 100 18.56 13.23 3.65
C ARG A 100 17.58 12.06 3.74
N GLY A 101 18.04 10.92 4.26
CA GLY A 101 17.22 9.71 4.38
C GLY A 101 15.92 9.91 5.15
N GLU A 102 15.95 10.65 6.26
CA GLU A 102 14.77 10.93 7.08
C GLU A 102 13.65 11.66 6.31
N ASP A 103 14.01 12.55 5.37
CA ASP A 103 13.03 13.28 4.56
C ASP A 103 12.37 12.32 3.55
N LEU A 104 13.15 11.39 3.00
CA LEU A 104 12.65 10.38 2.05
C LEU A 104 11.76 9.34 2.74
N GLU A 105 12.15 8.86 3.92
CA GLU A 105 11.33 7.96 4.73
C GLU A 105 9.99 8.61 5.08
N LYS A 106 9.98 9.90 5.46
CA LYS A 106 8.74 10.65 5.72
C LYS A 106 7.85 10.70 4.49
N VAL A 107 8.40 11.02 3.31
CA VAL A 107 7.63 11.05 2.06
C VAL A 107 7.01 9.68 1.77
N GLU A 108 7.76 8.60 1.98
CA GLU A 108 7.25 7.24 1.78
C GLU A 108 6.18 6.84 2.80
N VAL A 109 6.30 7.27 4.07
CA VAL A 109 5.26 7.12 5.10
C VAL A 109 4.01 7.91 4.72
N CYS A 110 4.14 9.12 4.16
CA CYS A 110 3.01 9.89 3.64
C CYS A 110 2.31 9.14 2.48
N ALA A 111 3.07 8.57 1.55
CA ALA A 111 2.53 7.78 0.45
C ALA A 111 1.76 6.54 0.96
N PHE A 112 2.33 5.83 1.93
CA PHE A 112 1.66 4.73 2.62
C PHE A 112 0.34 5.16 3.30
N GLY A 113 0.34 6.28 4.02
CA GLY A 113 -0.87 6.82 4.64
C GLY A 113 -1.97 7.12 3.63
N ARG A 114 -1.62 7.77 2.50
CA ARG A 114 -2.55 8.04 1.39
C ARG A 114 -3.13 6.76 0.80
N LEU A 115 -2.29 5.78 0.50
CA LEU A 115 -2.72 4.47 0.02
C LEU A 115 -3.71 3.81 0.98
N VAL A 116 -3.43 3.80 2.29
CA VAL A 116 -4.34 3.20 3.28
C VAL A 116 -5.69 3.92 3.32
N LEU A 117 -5.70 5.26 3.24
CA LEU A 117 -6.95 6.02 3.17
C LEU A 117 -7.77 5.67 1.92
N GLU A 118 -7.12 5.54 0.75
CA GLU A 118 -7.80 5.10 -0.47
C GLU A 118 -8.42 3.71 -0.31
N LEU A 119 -7.70 2.75 0.28
CA LEU A 119 -8.23 1.40 0.53
C LEU A 119 -9.46 1.41 1.44
N LEU A 120 -9.46 2.27 2.45
CA LEU A 120 -10.61 2.44 3.35
C LEU A 120 -11.80 3.10 2.64
N ASP A 121 -11.54 4.07 1.77
CA ASP A 121 -12.57 4.73 0.95
C ASP A 121 -13.16 3.80 -0.12
N HIS A 122 -12.45 2.73 -0.49
CA HIS A 122 -12.90 1.68 -1.40
C HIS A 122 -13.59 0.48 -0.71
N LEU A 123 -13.68 0.44 0.62
CA LEU A 123 -14.49 -0.57 1.29
C LEU A 123 -15.99 -0.40 0.98
N PRO A 124 -16.80 -1.47 0.99
CA PRO A 124 -18.24 -1.36 0.81
C PRO A 124 -18.87 -0.38 1.82
N ARG A 125 -19.90 0.37 1.40
CA ARG A 125 -20.52 1.41 2.23
C ARG A 125 -21.03 0.89 3.57
N GLU A 126 -21.49 -0.37 3.63
CA GLU A 126 -21.93 -0.99 4.88
C GLU A 126 -20.82 -1.09 5.93
N GLN A 127 -19.56 -1.10 5.49
CA GLN A 127 -18.36 -1.12 6.32
C GLN A 127 -17.83 0.29 6.64
N GLN A 128 -18.32 1.32 5.95
CA GLN A 128 -17.90 2.70 6.12
C GLN A 128 -18.73 3.44 7.17
N GLU A 129 -20.06 3.24 7.21
CA GLU A 129 -20.99 3.99 8.09
C GLU A 129 -22.12 3.10 8.67
N GLY A 130 -22.45 3.28 9.96
CA GLY A 130 -23.70 2.78 10.55
C GLY A 130 -23.65 1.46 11.33
N ALA A 131 -24.83 0.98 11.73
CA ALA A 131 -25.08 -0.19 12.59
C ALA A 131 -24.70 -1.55 11.97
N GLY A 132 -24.22 -1.55 10.71
CA GLY A 132 -23.66 -2.70 10.00
C GLY A 132 -22.13 -2.81 10.09
N ARG A 133 -21.45 -1.86 10.78
CA ARG A 133 -20.04 -2.00 11.15
C ARG A 133 -19.91 -3.23 12.02
N ASP A 134 -19.42 -4.28 11.38
CA ASP A 134 -19.18 -5.56 11.99
C ASP A 134 -18.04 -5.46 13.04
N ARG A 135 -17.50 -6.61 13.45
CA ARG A 135 -16.37 -6.70 14.39
C ARG A 135 -15.12 -5.88 14.01
N TRP A 136 -15.02 -5.31 12.81
CA TRP A 136 -13.85 -4.56 12.35
C TRP A 136 -13.95 -3.05 12.59
N GLY A 137 -15.12 -2.50 12.93
CA GLY A 137 -15.36 -1.05 12.97
C GLY A 137 -14.28 -0.25 13.73
N ALA A 138 -14.01 -0.61 14.99
CA ALA A 138 -13.02 0.09 15.81
C ALA A 138 -11.59 -0.02 15.24
N ALA A 139 -11.24 -1.16 14.62
CA ALA A 139 -9.94 -1.35 14.00
C ALA A 139 -9.78 -0.51 12.73
N LEU A 140 -10.86 -0.37 11.94
CA LEU A 140 -10.87 0.48 10.74
C LEU A 140 -10.78 1.96 11.11
N ASP A 141 -11.46 2.41 12.17
CA ASP A 141 -11.35 3.79 12.65
C ASP A 141 -9.94 4.09 13.15
N GLY A 142 -9.35 3.18 13.94
CA GLY A 142 -7.97 3.32 14.40
C GLY A 142 -6.96 3.33 13.25
N LEU A 143 -7.18 2.50 12.22
CA LEU A 143 -6.34 2.52 11.02
C LEU A 143 -6.49 3.83 10.24
N ARG A 144 -7.71 4.36 10.11
CA ARG A 144 -7.96 5.66 9.45
C ARG A 144 -7.28 6.80 10.19
N GLU A 145 -7.37 6.83 11.52
CA GLU A 145 -6.69 7.83 12.35
C GLU A 145 -5.17 7.74 12.21
N LEU A 146 -4.61 6.52 12.25
CA LEU A 146 -3.18 6.29 12.07
C LEU A 146 -2.71 6.77 10.69
N ALA A 147 -3.42 6.39 9.63
CA ALA A 147 -3.10 6.81 8.27
C ALA A 147 -3.21 8.33 8.10
N GLY A 148 -4.18 8.97 8.77
CA GLY A 148 -4.33 10.43 8.79
C GLY A 148 -3.18 11.16 9.48
N LYS A 149 -2.47 10.54 10.43
CA LYS A 149 -1.26 11.13 11.05
C LYS A 149 -0.03 11.06 10.16
N CYS A 150 -0.06 10.22 9.12
CA CYS A 150 1.02 10.08 8.15
C CYS A 150 0.98 11.17 7.06
N VAL A 151 -0.16 11.85 6.86
CA VAL A 151 -0.42 12.77 5.74
C VAL A 151 -0.51 14.20 6.22
#